data_AF-A0A7C4UCP0-F1
#
_entry.id   AF-A0A7C4UCP0-F1
#
_cell.length_a   1.000
_cell.length_b   1.000
_cell.length_c   1.000
_cell.angle_alpha   90.00
_cell.angle_beta   90.00
_cell.angle_gamma   90.00
#
_symmetry.space_group_name_H-M   'P 1'
#
loop_
_entity.id
_entity.type
_entity.pdbx_description
1 polymer ?
#
loop_
_entity_poly.entity_id
_entity_poly.type
_entity_poly.pdbx_seq_one_letter_code
_entity_poly.pdbx_strand_id
1 'polypeptide(L)'
;MAAQLLDGIVAVVFDAVGTLIVPNPLAHLVYADCALRHGILIPPNEVRQRFIAAFQGEEEVDRREGWRTGEDRETLRWRRIVSMVLNSNDQAIFDELWEYFAKPSS
;
A
#
# COMPACT_ATOMS: atom_id res chain seq x y z
N MET A 1 -25.19 14.40 -25.29
CA MET A 1 -23.93 15.19 -25.17
C MET A 1 -22.73 14.41 -24.65
N ALA A 2 -22.89 13.27 -23.94
CA ALA A 2 -21.74 12.47 -23.48
C ALA A 2 -20.93 11.79 -24.61
N ALA A 3 -21.56 11.49 -25.75
CA ALA A 3 -20.94 10.75 -26.85
C ALA A 3 -19.71 11.45 -27.47
N GLN A 4 -19.66 12.79 -27.46
CA GLN A 4 -18.54 13.55 -28.02
C GLN A 4 -17.30 13.59 -27.12
N LEU A 5 -17.42 13.24 -25.83
CA LEU A 5 -16.31 13.39 -24.88
C LEU A 5 -15.25 12.27 -24.97
N LEU A 6 -15.63 11.15 -25.60
CA LEU A 6 -14.80 9.95 -25.72
C LEU A 6 -14.30 9.72 -27.15
N ASP A 7 -14.65 10.61 -28.09
CA ASP A 7 -14.18 10.52 -29.47
C ASP A 7 -12.64 10.54 -29.52
N GLY A 8 -12.05 9.51 -30.11
CA GLY A 8 -10.60 9.36 -30.24
C GLY A 8 -9.89 8.71 -29.03
N ILE A 9 -10.59 8.44 -27.92
CA ILE A 9 -10.04 7.66 -26.81
C ILE A 9 -10.16 6.18 -27.14
N VAL A 10 -9.02 5.48 -27.23
CA VAL A 10 -8.96 4.04 -27.55
C VAL A 10 -8.72 3.15 -26.34
N ALA A 11 -8.33 3.73 -25.19
CA ALA A 11 -8.10 3.01 -23.95
C ALA A 11 -8.32 3.93 -22.74
N VAL A 12 -8.81 3.33 -21.65
CA VAL A 12 -8.90 3.96 -20.33
C VAL A 12 -8.22 3.02 -19.35
N VAL A 13 -7.26 3.53 -18.59
CA VAL A 13 -6.56 2.78 -17.54
C VAL A 13 -7.13 3.24 -16.20
N PHE A 14 -7.55 2.29 -15.38
CA PHE A 14 -8.03 2.55 -14.05
C PHE A 14 -6.97 2.10 -13.04
N ASP A 15 -6.80 2.91 -12.00
CA ASP A 15 -6.24 2.39 -10.78
C ASP A 15 -7.15 1.27 -10.22
N ALA A 16 -6.56 0.32 -9.50
CA ALA A 16 -7.30 -0.82 -8.96
C ALA A 16 -7.80 -0.56 -7.54
N VAL A 17 -6.89 -0.39 -6.58
CA VAL A 17 -7.21 -0.41 -5.14
C VAL A 17 -7.76 0.94 -4.67
N GLY A 18 -8.97 0.95 -4.12
CA GLY A 18 -9.68 2.17 -3.73
C GLY A 18 -10.46 2.81 -4.89
N THR A 19 -10.23 2.36 -6.13
CA THR A 19 -10.96 2.80 -7.33
C THR A 19 -11.96 1.74 -7.79
N LEU A 20 -11.48 0.52 -8.10
CA LEU A 20 -12.29 -0.60 -8.59
C LEU A 20 -12.49 -1.69 -7.52
N ILE A 21 -11.51 -1.91 -6.66
CA ILE A 21 -11.52 -2.95 -5.64
C ILE A 21 -11.18 -2.39 -4.27
N VAL A 22 -11.75 -2.96 -3.22
CA VAL A 22 -11.46 -2.61 -1.82
C VAL A 22 -11.00 -3.88 -1.11
N PRO A 23 -9.82 -3.89 -0.47
CA PRO A 23 -9.34 -5.07 0.25
C PRO A 23 -10.28 -5.40 1.41
N ASN A 24 -10.53 -6.69 1.61
CA ASN A 24 -11.32 -7.19 2.73
C ASN A 24 -10.62 -8.41 3.35
N PRO A 25 -10.01 -8.26 4.54
CA PRO A 25 -10.07 -7.08 5.42
C PRO A 25 -9.31 -5.86 4.90
N LEU A 26 -9.64 -4.67 5.42
CA LEU A 26 -8.93 -3.44 5.09
C LEU A 26 -7.45 -3.54 5.53
N ALA A 27 -6.52 -3.01 4.74
CA ALA A 27 -5.08 -3.18 4.97
C ALA A 27 -4.62 -2.80 6.39
N HIS A 28 -5.14 -1.71 6.95
CA HIS A 28 -4.78 -1.28 8.31
C HIS A 28 -5.24 -2.26 9.41
N LEU A 29 -6.27 -3.07 9.16
CA LEU A 29 -6.69 -4.15 10.07
C LEU A 29 -5.69 -5.31 9.99
N VAL A 30 -5.26 -5.68 8.78
CA VAL A 30 -4.22 -6.71 8.55
C VAL A 30 -2.91 -6.32 9.24
N TYR A 31 -2.50 -5.06 9.08
CA TYR A 31 -1.29 -4.54 9.72
C TYR A 31 -1.39 -4.57 11.25
N ALA A 32 -2.52 -4.15 11.84
CA ALA A 32 -2.71 -4.19 13.30
C ALA A 32 -2.69 -5.63 13.83
N ASP A 33 -3.33 -6.55 13.11
CA ASP A 33 -3.38 -7.98 13.47
C ASP A 33 -2.00 -8.66 13.34
N CYS A 34 -1.26 -8.36 12.28
CA CYS A 34 0.14 -8.77 12.12
C CYS A 34 1.02 -8.19 13.24
N ALA A 35 0.93 -6.89 13.50
CA ALA A 35 1.71 -6.23 14.55
C ALA A 35 1.47 -6.89 15.92
N LEU A 36 0.21 -7.23 16.24
CA LEU A 36 -0.15 -7.90 17.47
C LEU A 36 0.50 -9.28 17.61
N ARG A 37 0.55 -10.08 16.53
CA ARG A 37 1.26 -11.38 16.52
C ARG A 37 2.76 -11.26 16.81
N HIS A 38 3.35 -10.12 16.46
CA HIS A 38 4.76 -9.79 16.73
C HIS A 38 4.95 -8.97 18.03
N GLY A 39 3.93 -8.89 18.89
CA GLY A 39 4.01 -8.25 20.20
C GLY A 39 3.90 -6.72 20.17
N ILE A 40 3.54 -6.12 19.04
CA ILE A 40 3.32 -4.68 18.89
C ILE A 40 1.82 -4.38 19.02
N LEU A 41 1.43 -3.75 20.13
CA LEU A 41 0.06 -3.27 20.31
C LEU A 41 -0.12 -1.90 19.67
N ILE A 42 -0.81 -1.83 18.53
CA ILE A 42 -1.15 -0.59 17.84
C ILE A 42 -2.63 -0.58 17.42
N PRO A 43 -3.40 0.48 17.75
CA PRO A 43 -4.80 0.57 17.31
C PRO A 43 -4.92 0.65 15.78
N PRO A 44 -5.92 -0.02 15.16
CA PRO A 44 -6.10 0.03 13.70
C PRO A 44 -6.27 1.44 13.12
N ASN A 45 -6.90 2.36 13.85
CA ASN A 45 -7.04 3.76 13.41
C ASN A 45 -5.69 4.47 13.33
N GLU A 46 -4.77 4.15 14.25
CA GLU A 46 -3.42 4.70 14.24
C GLU A 46 -2.59 4.10 13.09
N VAL A 47 -2.71 2.79 12.86
CA VAL A 47 -2.15 2.14 11.67
C VAL A 47 -2.63 2.83 10.39
N ARG A 48 -3.94 3.09 10.28
CA ARG A 48 -4.52 3.77 9.11
C ARG A 48 -3.91 5.15 8.89
N GLN A 49 -3.80 5.96 9.95
CA GLN A 49 -3.23 7.31 9.87
C GLN A 49 -1.76 7.28 9.44
N ARG A 50 -0.96 6.41 10.07
CA ARG A 50 0.46 6.26 9.74
C ARG A 50 0.67 5.69 8.34
N PHE A 51 -0.20 4.77 7.90
CA PHE A 51 -0.12 4.19 6.56
C PHE A 51 -0.34 5.26 5.49
N ILE A 52 -1.36 6.11 5.64
CA ILE A 52 -1.61 7.23 4.72
C ILE A 52 -0.39 8.15 4.65
N ALA A 53 0.17 8.53 5.80
CA ALA A 53 1.33 9.42 5.85
C ALA A 53 2.58 8.79 5.21
N ALA A 54 2.86 7.52 5.52
CA ALA A 54 4.00 6.78 4.96
C ALA A 54 3.87 6.59 3.45
N PHE A 55 2.67 6.24 2.97
CA PHE A 55 2.40 6.08 1.55
C PHE A 55 2.58 7.39 0.77
N GLN A 56 2.01 8.49 1.28
CA GLN A 56 2.19 9.83 0.70
C GLN A 56 3.67 10.27 0.68
N GLY A 57 4.43 9.92 1.72
CA GLY A 57 5.86 10.18 1.77
C GLY A 57 6.63 9.45 0.67
N GLU A 58 6.34 8.17 0.43
CA GLU A 58 6.97 7.41 -0.65
C GLU A 58 6.48 7.85 -2.05
N GLU A 59 5.23 8.25 -2.21
CA GLU A 59 4.74 8.84 -3.47
C GLU A 59 5.46 10.14 -3.83
N GLU A 60 5.82 10.96 -2.84
CA GLU A 60 6.63 12.16 -3.07
C GLU A 60 8.03 11.80 -3.56
N VAL A 61 8.63 10.73 -3.03
CA VAL A 61 9.92 10.20 -3.51
C VAL A 61 9.78 9.72 -4.95
N ASP A 62 8.77 8.92 -5.25
CA ASP A 62 8.53 8.37 -6.59
C ASP A 62 8.28 9.49 -7.61
N ARG A 63 7.54 10.54 -7.23
CA ARG A 63 7.32 11.72 -8.07
C ARG A 63 8.63 12.42 -8.42
N ARG A 64 9.53 12.62 -7.46
CA ARG A 64 10.83 13.27 -7.69
C ARG A 64 11.74 12.45 -8.59
N GLU A 65 11.64 11.13 -8.51
CA GLU A 65 12.37 10.18 -9.35
C GLU A 65 11.70 9.92 -10.72
N GLY A 66 10.62 10.64 -11.03
CA GLY A 66 9.93 10.57 -12.32
C GLY A 66 9.05 9.35 -12.51
N TRP A 67 8.45 8.83 -11.42
CA TRP A 67 7.54 7.68 -11.42
C TRP A 67 8.16 6.40 -12.01
N ARG A 68 9.48 6.25 -11.90
CA ARG A 68 10.17 5.03 -12.34
C ARG A 68 9.76 3.87 -11.46
N THR A 69 9.22 2.83 -12.07
CA THR A 69 8.88 1.57 -11.41
C THR A 69 10.01 0.57 -11.55
N GLY A 70 10.19 -0.29 -10.53
CA GLY A 70 11.20 -1.33 -10.52
C GLY A 70 11.04 -2.22 -9.29
N GLU A 71 11.33 -3.51 -9.41
CA GLU A 71 11.11 -4.49 -8.34
C GLU A 71 11.88 -4.12 -7.07
N ASP A 72 13.17 -3.81 -7.18
CA ASP A 72 14.00 -3.36 -6.06
C ASP A 72 13.43 -2.12 -5.37
N ARG A 73 12.87 -1.19 -6.16
CA ARG A 73 12.25 0.04 -5.64
C ARG A 73 10.96 -0.27 -4.90
N GLU A 74 10.10 -1.13 -5.46
CA GLU A 74 8.83 -1.55 -4.83
C GLU A 74 9.10 -2.25 -3.49
N THR A 75 10.02 -3.22 -3.47
CA THR A 75 10.38 -3.90 -2.23
C THR A 75 10.93 -2.94 -1.19
N LEU A 76 11.82 -2.01 -1.57
CA LEU A 76 12.36 -0.99 -0.66
C LEU A 76 11.27 -0.04 -0.13
N ARG A 77 10.37 0.40 -1.01
CA ARG A 77 9.22 1.27 -0.70
C ARG A 77 8.34 0.62 0.36
N TRP A 78 7.94 -0.62 0.15
CA TRP A 78 7.08 -1.33 1.09
C TRP A 78 7.77 -1.63 2.43
N ARG A 79 9.07 -1.95 2.45
CA ARG A 79 9.84 -2.08 3.72
C ARG A 79 9.80 -0.79 4.53
N ARG A 80 10.00 0.36 3.88
CA ARG A 80 9.94 1.68 4.55
C ARG A 80 8.54 1.97 5.08
N ILE A 81 7.50 1.70 4.30
CA ILE A 81 6.12 1.89 4.74
C ILE A 81 5.83 1.05 5.99
N VAL A 82 6.14 -0.26 5.97
CA VAL A 82 5.94 -1.14 7.14
C VAL A 82 6.69 -0.60 8.36
N SER A 83 7.95 -0.20 8.17
CA SER A 83 8.78 0.37 9.24
C SER A 83 8.18 1.64 9.85
N MET A 84 7.75 2.58 9.02
CA MET A 84 7.13 3.83 9.47
C MET A 84 5.79 3.60 10.18
N VAL A 85 4.98 2.67 9.67
CA VAL A 85 3.65 2.38 10.23
C VAL A 85 3.76 1.74 11.60
N LEU A 86 4.60 0.71 11.72
CA LEU A 86 4.70 -0.11 12.93
C LEU A 86 5.81 0.36 13.88
N ASN A 87 6.61 1.35 13.48
CA ASN A 87 7.80 1.81 14.19
C ASN A 87 8.75 0.63 14.53
N SER A 88 8.93 -0.27 13.56
CA SER A 88 9.72 -1.49 13.71
C SER A 88 10.45 -1.83 12.42
N ASN A 89 11.74 -2.15 12.50
CA ASN A 89 12.53 -2.65 11.37
C ASN A 89 12.63 -4.19 11.37
N ASP A 90 11.71 -4.87 12.06
CA ASP A 90 11.71 -6.33 12.11
C ASP A 90 11.40 -6.91 10.72
N GLN A 91 12.35 -7.67 10.21
CA GLN A 91 12.26 -8.29 8.90
C GLN A 91 11.12 -9.32 8.82
N ALA A 92 10.86 -10.03 9.92
CA ALA A 92 9.82 -11.04 9.97
C ALA A 92 8.41 -10.43 9.80
N ILE A 93 8.19 -9.22 10.31
CA ILE A 93 6.93 -8.50 10.13
C ILE A 93 6.74 -8.10 8.67
N PHE A 94 7.79 -7.60 8.02
CA PHE A 94 7.73 -7.27 6.60
C PHE A 94 7.44 -8.50 5.75
N ASP A 95 8.17 -9.60 5.99
CA ASP A 95 8.02 -10.83 5.20
C ASP A 95 6.60 -11.40 5.34
N GLU A 96 6.03 -11.40 6.55
CA GLU A 96 4.65 -11.87 6.77
C GLU A 96 3.62 -11.02 6.02
N LEU A 97 3.72 -9.69 6.09
CA LEU A 97 2.82 -8.80 5.36
C LEU A 97 2.99 -8.93 3.84
N TRP A 98 4.24 -9.05 3.38
CA TRP A 98 4.57 -9.24 1.97
C TRP A 98 3.94 -10.53 1.42
N GLU A 99 4.13 -11.64 2.13
CA GLU A 99 3.54 -12.93 1.76
C GLU A 99 2.01 -12.94 1.84
N TYR A 100 1.43 -12.20 2.79
CA TYR A 100 -0.03 -12.07 2.90
C TYR A 100 -0.60 -11.40 1.64
N PHE A 101 -0.10 -10.22 1.27
CA PHE A 101 -0.63 -9.44 0.13
C PHE A 101 -0.21 -9.99 -1.24
N ALA A 102 0.75 -10.90 -1.31
CA ALA A 102 1.09 -11.62 -2.54
C ALA A 102 0.03 -12.66 -2.94
N LYS A 103 -0.88 -13.05 -2.03
CA LYS A 103 -1.91 -14.06 -2.29
C LYS A 103 -3.12 -13.40 -2.98
N PRO A 104 -3.63 -13.93 -4.10
CA PRO A 104 -4.80 -13.36 -4.77
C PRO A 104 -6.08 -13.32 -3.92
N SER A 105 -6.13 -14.13 -2.84
CA SER A 105 -7.29 -14.26 -1.95
C SER A 105 -7.22 -13.35 -0.71
N SER A 106 -6.17 -12.55 -0.55
CA SER A 106 -5.98 -11.66 0.60
C SER A 106 -6.80 -10.38 0.51
#